data_AF-R5J313-F1
#
_entry.id   AF-R5J313-F1
#
_cell.length_a   1.000
_cell.length_b   1.000
_cell.length_c   1.000
_cell.angle_alpha   90.00
_cell.angle_beta   90.00
_cell.angle_gamma   90.00
#
_symmetry.space_group_name_H-M   'P 1'
#
loop_
_entity.id
_entity.type
_entity.pdbx_description
1 polymer ?
#
loop_
_entity_poly.entity_id
_entity_poly.type
_entity_poly.pdbx_seq_one_letter_code
_entity_poly.pdbx_strand_id
1 'polypeptide(L)'
;MIEYLERRLSPEITLQKYLPQITETFIGYYGEENRGNIEKKFQNILLICTQTPNGLKSKLFSLKKDYNRELIKKFFNKINLDYTENNIKKIFGDNEPAFDYPNLLPIEKYLKIINDEDMPIYLKNSFLRDIKPLITLFYPSVEDIDTFVKTNDLVKLNKICDIYRDILNEYNSFKKEIKPYTDYLNECKKIKKNLKRKYTLELVQKFQEYFSNEEIKNFKEKGYLSGKILLYLGYTLETPSMVEAFSTESQKIIDDPKSISWQATSIINDRIKFFKDMGLDLGDKYQNYQDNPKCREIIPSQDLIKEIRDTKEDLEMRMYNEYFTSISEYTNTRNKIDALDLHLKDDGYNAGTFMYAGTYVTPNVKWENGSFIPFSLVNINFDNIDDFMDKRIIHELNHVYELDLLGADETGANYTCGWEKFHESVSTEDKLLPLYEDNTKREYELFNEIINELIAQEITEQLHDKGIYIFCDSSHAKIKGGTGYESTRFLAQNFYEEFKHEILASRHGNMNYIFDACGEENFNNLNELFHLFKDKWPGLKTMGLYEDLQNKIDNENTKTFYEIINKRDEILTSMIEYRKVNSRRK
;
A
#
# COMPACT_ATOMS: atom_id res chain seq x y z
N MET A 1 16.58 -18.45 2.42
CA MET A 1 15.17 -18.77 2.73
C MET A 1 14.76 -18.17 4.07
N ILE A 2 15.37 -18.55 5.20
CA ILE A 2 15.16 -17.90 6.50
C ILE A 2 15.37 -16.38 6.39
N GLU A 3 16.50 -15.96 5.82
CA GLU A 3 16.78 -14.52 5.60
C GLU A 3 15.77 -13.84 4.65
N TYR A 4 15.25 -14.56 3.64
CA TYR A 4 14.25 -14.02 2.72
C TYR A 4 12.88 -13.86 3.39
N LEU A 5 12.50 -14.81 4.26
CA LEU A 5 11.28 -14.74 5.06
C LEU A 5 11.39 -13.65 6.12
N GLU A 6 12.52 -13.54 6.79
CA GLU A 6 12.78 -12.50 7.79
C GLU A 6 12.70 -11.09 7.16
N ARG A 7 13.36 -10.86 6.02
CA ARG A 7 13.27 -9.59 5.28
C ARG A 7 11.83 -9.23 4.89
N ARG A 8 10.98 -10.21 4.63
CA ARG A 8 9.60 -9.97 4.17
C ARG A 8 8.57 -9.98 5.28
N LEU A 9 8.76 -10.73 6.35
CA LEU A 9 7.76 -10.93 7.40
C LEU A 9 8.14 -10.28 8.73
N SER A 10 9.39 -9.80 8.85
CA SER A 10 9.91 -9.10 10.02
C SER A 10 10.74 -7.88 9.59
N PRO A 11 10.11 -6.90 8.90
CA PRO A 11 10.81 -5.72 8.39
C PRO A 11 11.49 -4.89 9.49
N GLU A 12 10.90 -4.80 10.68
CA GLU A 12 11.49 -4.07 11.82
C GLU A 12 12.85 -4.63 12.22
N ILE A 13 12.97 -5.97 12.35
CA ILE A 13 14.24 -6.65 12.68
C ILE A 13 15.27 -6.43 11.58
N THR A 14 14.83 -6.53 10.32
CA THR A 14 15.70 -6.32 9.17
C THR A 14 16.24 -4.90 9.16
N LEU A 15 15.38 -3.89 9.34
CA LEU A 15 15.78 -2.50 9.30
C LEU A 15 16.73 -2.16 10.45
N GLN A 16 16.45 -2.64 11.66
CA GLN A 16 17.37 -2.49 12.81
C GLN A 16 18.76 -3.07 12.53
N LYS A 17 18.83 -4.23 11.85
CA LYS A 17 20.10 -4.87 11.48
C LYS A 17 20.91 -4.04 10.46
N TYR A 18 20.23 -3.33 9.56
CA TYR A 18 20.87 -2.52 8.52
C TYR A 18 21.10 -1.06 8.92
N LEU A 19 20.47 -0.60 10.01
CA LEU A 19 20.58 0.79 10.48
C LEU A 19 22.05 1.25 10.62
N PRO A 20 23.00 0.48 11.18
CA PRO A 20 24.40 0.90 11.25
C PRO A 20 25.03 1.19 9.87
N GLN A 21 24.75 0.37 8.85
CA GLN A 21 25.24 0.57 7.49
C GLN A 21 24.59 1.78 6.81
N ILE A 22 23.33 2.04 7.12
CA ILE A 22 22.63 3.24 6.67
C ILE A 22 23.28 4.47 7.32
N THR A 23 23.50 4.45 8.64
CA THR A 23 24.19 5.52 9.39
C THR A 23 25.54 5.85 8.75
N GLU A 24 26.40 4.86 8.50
CA GLU A 24 27.70 5.09 7.85
C GLU A 24 27.59 5.63 6.43
N THR A 25 26.50 5.34 5.72
CA THR A 25 26.27 5.89 4.37
C THR A 25 25.81 7.35 4.44
N PHE A 26 24.96 7.70 5.42
CA PHE A 26 24.64 9.10 5.71
C PHE A 26 25.89 9.90 6.10
N ILE A 27 26.78 9.34 6.93
CA ILE A 27 28.04 9.98 7.31
C ILE A 27 28.95 10.16 6.09
N GLY A 28 29.06 9.14 5.25
CA GLY A 28 29.82 9.24 3.99
C GLY A 28 29.27 10.31 3.02
N TYR A 29 27.96 10.53 3.03
CA TYR A 29 27.30 11.53 2.19
C TYR A 29 27.43 12.96 2.74
N TYR A 30 27.10 13.15 4.02
CA TYR A 30 27.06 14.47 4.68
C TYR A 30 28.40 14.92 5.27
N GLY A 31 29.40 14.04 5.35
CA GLY A 31 30.71 14.35 5.91
C GLY A 31 30.91 13.85 7.34
N GLU A 32 32.15 13.49 7.65
CA GLU A 32 32.57 12.93 8.94
C GLU A 32 32.36 13.93 10.10
N GLU A 33 32.41 15.24 9.82
CA GLU A 33 32.08 16.30 10.75
C GLU A 33 30.64 16.21 11.30
N ASN A 34 29.73 15.58 10.55
CA ASN A 34 28.33 15.41 10.94
C ASN A 34 28.06 14.09 11.70
N ARG A 35 29.06 13.22 11.88
CA ARG A 35 28.92 11.89 12.53
C ARG A 35 28.13 11.95 13.83
N GLY A 36 28.58 12.79 14.77
CA GLY A 36 27.96 12.87 16.09
C GLY A 36 26.50 13.32 16.05
N ASN A 37 26.12 14.16 15.08
CA ASN A 37 24.74 14.58 14.88
C ASN A 37 23.90 13.44 14.28
N ILE A 38 24.39 12.80 13.23
CA ILE A 38 23.71 11.68 12.54
C ILE A 38 23.48 10.51 13.50
N GLU A 39 24.51 10.06 14.20
CA GLU A 39 24.43 8.96 15.17
C GLU A 39 23.41 9.27 16.27
N LYS A 40 23.45 10.50 16.83
CA LYS A 40 22.49 10.91 17.86
C LYS A 40 21.06 10.92 17.35
N LYS A 41 20.81 11.45 16.15
CA LYS A 41 19.46 11.50 15.56
C LYS A 41 18.94 10.10 15.29
N PHE A 42 19.74 9.21 14.69
CA PHE A 42 19.31 7.84 14.37
C PHE A 42 19.25 6.92 15.60
N GLN A 43 19.91 7.28 16.71
CA GLN A 43 19.70 6.63 18.00
C GLN A 43 18.36 7.04 18.65
N ASN A 44 17.88 8.26 18.37
CA ASN A 44 16.67 8.83 18.94
C ASN A 44 15.45 8.70 18.00
N ILE A 45 15.27 7.52 17.41
CA ILE A 45 14.07 7.21 16.63
C ILE A 45 13.40 5.92 17.10
N LEU A 46 12.10 5.84 16.89
CA LEU A 46 11.36 4.58 16.86
C LEU A 46 10.98 4.27 15.41
N LEU A 47 11.56 3.19 14.89
CA LEU A 47 11.18 2.64 13.59
C LEU A 47 9.88 1.84 13.73
N ILE A 48 8.84 2.26 13.02
CA ILE A 48 7.53 1.60 12.98
C ILE A 48 7.36 1.03 11.57
N CYS A 49 7.27 -0.30 11.48
CA CYS A 49 7.05 -0.98 10.20
C CYS A 49 5.59 -1.43 10.12
N THR A 50 4.72 -0.56 9.61
CA THR A 50 3.28 -0.85 9.54
C THR A 50 2.97 -1.83 8.42
N GLN A 51 2.18 -2.86 8.72
CA GLN A 51 1.65 -3.77 7.73
C GLN A 51 0.15 -4.04 7.97
N THR A 52 -0.69 -3.72 6.99
CA THR A 52 -2.11 -4.00 7.10
C THR A 52 -2.38 -5.52 7.00
N PRO A 53 -3.46 -6.02 7.62
CA PRO A 53 -3.87 -7.42 7.45
C PRO A 53 -4.08 -7.82 5.98
N ASN A 54 -4.49 -6.89 5.12
CA ASN A 54 -4.62 -7.14 3.69
C ASN A 54 -3.25 -7.22 2.98
N GLY A 55 -2.31 -6.33 3.33
CA GLY A 55 -0.93 -6.38 2.85
C GLY A 55 -0.24 -7.68 3.23
N LEU A 56 -0.28 -8.07 4.51
CA LEU A 56 0.27 -9.34 5.00
C LEU A 56 -0.36 -10.55 4.29
N LYS A 57 -1.68 -10.57 4.10
CA LYS A 57 -2.37 -11.65 3.37
C LYS A 57 -1.83 -11.81 1.95
N SER A 58 -1.68 -10.70 1.23
CA SER A 58 -1.16 -10.69 -0.15
C SER A 58 0.29 -11.16 -0.19
N LYS A 59 1.10 -10.71 0.77
CA LYS A 59 2.51 -11.11 0.92
C LYS A 59 2.66 -12.60 1.21
N LEU A 60 1.90 -13.14 2.17
CA LEU A 60 1.90 -14.57 2.47
C LEU A 60 1.45 -15.40 1.26
N PHE A 61 0.48 -14.92 0.47
CA PHE A 61 0.07 -15.59 -0.74
C PHE A 61 1.21 -15.65 -1.77
N SER A 62 1.90 -14.52 -2.03
CA SER A 62 3.07 -14.49 -2.92
C SER A 62 4.19 -15.40 -2.40
N LEU A 63 4.52 -15.31 -1.11
CA LEU A 63 5.57 -16.13 -0.50
C LEU A 63 5.28 -17.62 -0.64
N LYS A 64 4.05 -18.07 -0.37
CA LYS A 64 3.64 -19.46 -0.59
C LYS A 64 3.80 -19.87 -2.04
N LYS A 65 3.38 -19.01 -2.97
CA LYS A 65 3.46 -19.28 -4.41
C LYS A 65 4.89 -19.42 -4.89
N ASP A 66 5.77 -18.49 -4.51
CA ASP A 66 7.18 -18.50 -4.89
C ASP A 66 7.89 -19.70 -4.28
N TYR A 67 7.62 -19.97 -2.99
CA TYR A 67 8.19 -21.11 -2.30
C TYR A 67 7.76 -22.45 -2.90
N ASN A 68 6.48 -22.59 -3.25
CA ASN A 68 5.97 -23.76 -3.95
C ASN A 68 6.70 -23.99 -5.27
N ARG A 69 6.87 -22.94 -6.08
CA ARG A 69 7.57 -23.05 -7.37
C ARG A 69 9.01 -23.53 -7.20
N GLU A 70 9.74 -23.00 -6.21
CA GLU A 70 11.11 -23.42 -5.93
C GLU A 70 11.18 -24.88 -5.47
N LEU A 71 10.28 -25.31 -4.60
CA LEU A 71 10.19 -26.71 -4.17
C LEU A 71 9.85 -27.66 -5.33
N ILE A 72 8.98 -27.24 -6.24
CA ILE A 72 8.63 -28.06 -7.40
C ILE A 72 9.81 -28.15 -8.36
N LYS A 73 10.50 -27.04 -8.67
CA LYS A 73 11.75 -27.08 -9.47
C LYS A 73 12.78 -28.01 -8.83
N LYS A 74 12.96 -27.92 -7.50
CA LYS A 74 13.85 -28.80 -6.73
C LYS A 74 13.43 -30.27 -6.85
N PHE A 75 12.13 -30.57 -6.80
CA PHE A 75 11.61 -31.91 -7.04
C PHE A 75 11.98 -32.42 -8.44
N PHE A 76 11.71 -31.64 -9.50
CA PHE A 76 12.03 -31.98 -10.89
C PHE A 76 13.52 -32.25 -11.09
N ASN A 77 14.38 -31.40 -10.51
CA ASN A 77 15.84 -31.59 -10.54
C ASN A 77 16.25 -32.91 -9.86
N LYS A 78 15.66 -33.26 -8.70
CA LYS A 78 15.97 -34.51 -7.97
C LYS A 78 15.53 -35.77 -8.73
N ILE A 79 14.44 -35.71 -9.51
CA ILE A 79 13.96 -36.84 -10.31
C ILE A 79 14.56 -36.88 -11.72
N ASN A 80 15.46 -35.95 -12.05
CA ASN A 80 16.11 -35.80 -13.35
C ASN A 80 15.09 -35.70 -14.51
N LEU A 81 14.13 -34.80 -14.36
CA LEU A 81 13.08 -34.56 -15.36
C LEU A 81 12.96 -33.05 -15.64
N ASP A 82 12.75 -32.68 -16.90
CA ASP A 82 12.63 -31.29 -17.30
C ASP A 82 11.39 -30.62 -16.67
N TYR A 83 11.58 -29.41 -16.16
CA TYR A 83 10.51 -28.54 -15.65
C TYR A 83 9.71 -27.96 -16.82
N THR A 84 8.76 -28.73 -17.33
CA THR A 84 7.84 -28.32 -18.42
C THR A 84 6.39 -28.37 -17.96
N GLU A 85 5.52 -27.55 -18.54
CA GLU A 85 4.09 -27.55 -18.21
C GLU A 85 3.45 -28.94 -18.36
N ASN A 86 3.82 -29.70 -19.40
CA ASN A 86 3.34 -31.06 -19.62
C ASN A 86 3.77 -32.01 -18.51
N ASN A 87 5.03 -31.94 -18.07
CA ASN A 87 5.51 -32.81 -16.99
C ASN A 87 4.91 -32.39 -15.63
N ILE A 88 4.72 -31.10 -15.39
CA ILE A 88 4.00 -30.58 -14.22
C ILE A 88 2.59 -31.15 -14.17
N LYS A 89 1.83 -31.07 -15.27
CA LYS A 89 0.46 -31.60 -15.33
C LYS A 89 0.39 -33.10 -15.06
N LYS A 90 1.35 -33.88 -15.58
CA LYS A 90 1.39 -35.32 -15.35
C LYS A 90 1.67 -35.70 -13.89
N ILE A 91 2.46 -34.91 -13.16
CA ILE A 91 2.86 -35.21 -11.78
C ILE A 91 1.91 -34.60 -10.75
N PHE A 92 1.47 -33.36 -10.99
CA PHE A 92 0.72 -32.53 -10.04
C PHE A 92 -0.72 -32.23 -10.49
N GLY A 93 -1.10 -32.53 -11.73
CA GLY A 93 -2.44 -32.31 -12.28
C GLY A 93 -2.60 -30.98 -13.03
N ASP A 94 -3.80 -30.72 -13.56
CA ASP A 94 -4.09 -29.60 -14.48
C ASP A 94 -4.15 -28.20 -13.84
N ASN A 95 -3.94 -28.09 -12.52
CA ASN A 95 -3.97 -26.81 -11.79
C ASN A 95 -2.54 -26.33 -11.46
N GLU A 96 -2.38 -25.03 -11.17
CA GLU A 96 -1.08 -24.52 -10.70
C GLU A 96 -0.64 -25.36 -9.48
N PRO A 97 0.48 -26.10 -9.60
CA PRO A 97 0.86 -27.10 -8.61
C PRO A 97 1.05 -26.44 -7.25
N ALA A 98 0.22 -26.82 -6.30
CA ALA A 98 0.21 -26.28 -4.95
C ALA A 98 0.06 -27.43 -3.96
N PHE A 99 0.97 -27.54 -3.00
CA PHE A 99 0.87 -28.51 -1.91
C PHE A 99 -0.33 -28.26 -0.98
N ASP A 100 -0.97 -27.08 -1.08
CA ASP A 100 -2.20 -26.71 -0.37
C ASP A 100 -3.47 -26.89 -1.21
N TYR A 101 -3.38 -27.52 -2.38
CA TYR A 101 -4.55 -27.67 -3.26
C TYR A 101 -5.60 -28.58 -2.61
N PRO A 102 -6.90 -28.23 -2.63
CA PRO A 102 -7.95 -29.03 -1.97
C PRO A 102 -8.11 -30.44 -2.54
N ASN A 103 -7.78 -30.61 -3.83
CA ASN A 103 -7.80 -31.91 -4.50
C ASN A 103 -6.43 -32.58 -4.38
N LEU A 104 -6.44 -33.88 -4.08
CA LEU A 104 -5.23 -34.68 -4.03
C LEU A 104 -4.49 -34.66 -5.37
N LEU A 105 -3.18 -34.47 -5.31
CA LEU A 105 -2.29 -34.52 -6.46
C LEU A 105 -2.22 -35.97 -7.01
N PRO A 106 -1.93 -36.18 -8.31
CA PRO A 106 -1.72 -37.53 -8.86
C PRO A 106 -0.73 -38.38 -8.05
N ILE A 107 0.39 -37.80 -7.61
CA ILE A 107 1.38 -38.51 -6.77
C ILE A 107 0.82 -38.90 -5.39
N GLU A 108 -0.07 -38.09 -4.81
CA GLU A 108 -0.72 -38.40 -3.53
C GLU A 108 -1.82 -39.45 -3.68
N LYS A 109 -2.54 -39.44 -4.80
CA LYS A 109 -3.52 -40.47 -5.15
C LYS A 109 -2.84 -41.83 -5.31
N TYR A 110 -1.67 -41.87 -5.95
CA TYR A 110 -0.84 -43.08 -6.03
C TYR A 110 -0.44 -43.56 -4.62
N LEU A 111 0.08 -42.66 -3.79
CA LEU A 111 0.41 -42.96 -2.40
C LEU A 111 -0.78 -43.52 -1.62
N LYS A 112 -2.00 -43.03 -1.82
CA LYS A 112 -3.19 -43.61 -1.17
C LYS A 112 -3.53 -45.00 -1.71
N ILE A 113 -3.46 -45.23 -3.02
CA ILE A 113 -3.77 -46.54 -3.61
C ILE A 113 -2.88 -47.66 -3.05
N ILE A 114 -1.58 -47.37 -2.82
CA ILE A 114 -0.63 -48.39 -2.35
C ILE A 114 -0.64 -48.58 -0.82
N ASN A 115 -1.22 -47.65 -0.06
CA ASN A 115 -1.23 -47.70 1.41
C ASN A 115 -2.60 -48.03 2.02
N ASP A 116 -3.68 -48.00 1.22
CA ASP A 116 -5.06 -48.26 1.66
C ASP A 116 -5.65 -49.46 0.88
N GLU A 117 -5.51 -50.65 1.47
CA GLU A 117 -6.00 -51.90 0.88
C GLU A 117 -7.53 -51.99 0.84
N ASP A 118 -8.20 -51.30 1.77
CA ASP A 118 -9.67 -51.32 1.96
C ASP A 118 -10.39 -50.19 1.19
N MET A 119 -9.68 -49.46 0.34
CA MET A 119 -10.22 -48.34 -0.43
C MET A 119 -11.44 -48.78 -1.28
N PRO A 120 -12.59 -48.06 -1.21
CA PRO A 120 -13.76 -48.38 -2.02
C PRO A 120 -13.44 -48.42 -3.52
N ILE A 121 -13.93 -49.45 -4.22
CA ILE A 121 -13.62 -49.72 -5.64
C ILE A 121 -13.89 -48.50 -6.54
N TYR A 122 -15.00 -47.78 -6.32
CA TYR A 122 -15.34 -46.61 -7.12
C TYR A 122 -14.31 -45.47 -6.96
N LEU A 123 -13.76 -45.29 -5.75
CA LEU A 123 -12.75 -44.28 -5.45
C LEU A 123 -11.39 -44.70 -6.01
N LYS A 124 -11.03 -45.98 -5.84
CA LYS A 124 -9.82 -46.59 -6.41
C LYS A 124 -9.77 -46.43 -7.93
N ASN A 125 -10.88 -46.74 -8.61
CA ASN A 125 -11.00 -46.55 -10.05
C ASN A 125 -10.88 -45.07 -10.46
N SER A 126 -11.40 -44.15 -9.65
CA SER A 126 -11.22 -42.72 -9.92
C SER A 126 -9.76 -42.30 -9.81
N PHE A 127 -9.05 -42.73 -8.76
CA PHE A 127 -7.65 -42.41 -8.57
C PHE A 127 -6.77 -43.03 -9.64
N LEU A 128 -7.04 -44.27 -10.07
CA LEU A 128 -6.32 -44.94 -11.16
C LEU A 128 -6.35 -44.12 -12.46
N ARG A 129 -7.52 -43.54 -12.81
CA ARG A 129 -7.64 -42.63 -13.96
C ARG A 129 -6.73 -41.40 -13.82
N ASP A 130 -6.66 -40.83 -12.63
CA ASP A 130 -5.90 -39.61 -12.38
C ASP A 130 -4.38 -39.85 -12.34
N ILE A 131 -3.93 -41.05 -11.96
CA ILE A 131 -2.50 -41.40 -11.92
C ILE A 131 -1.97 -42.00 -13.21
N LYS A 132 -2.84 -42.37 -14.17
CA LYS A 132 -2.43 -42.91 -15.46
C LYS A 132 -1.38 -42.04 -16.18
N PRO A 133 -1.51 -40.70 -16.25
CA PRO A 133 -0.48 -39.84 -16.82
C PRO A 133 0.87 -39.92 -16.09
N LEU A 134 0.85 -40.00 -14.75
CA LEU A 134 2.04 -40.16 -13.90
C LEU A 134 2.75 -41.50 -14.18
N ILE A 135 2.00 -42.59 -14.26
CA ILE A 135 2.56 -43.93 -14.53
C ILE A 135 3.18 -43.96 -15.93
N THR A 136 2.46 -43.46 -16.93
CA THR A 136 2.92 -43.42 -18.33
C THR A 136 4.21 -42.59 -18.48
N LEU A 137 4.37 -41.54 -17.68
CA LEU A 137 5.58 -40.71 -17.68
C LEU A 137 6.84 -41.49 -17.28
N PHE A 138 6.73 -42.37 -16.29
CA PHE A 138 7.89 -43.10 -15.76
C PHE A 138 8.03 -44.53 -16.30
N TYR A 139 6.95 -45.08 -16.83
CA TYR A 139 6.84 -46.42 -17.44
C TYR A 139 6.07 -46.34 -18.78
N PRO A 140 6.66 -45.74 -19.82
CA PRO A 140 5.96 -45.49 -21.09
C PRO A 140 5.59 -46.76 -21.87
N SER A 141 6.19 -47.90 -21.54
CA SER A 141 5.94 -49.21 -22.18
C SER A 141 4.78 -50.01 -21.56
N VAL A 142 4.05 -49.43 -20.61
CA VAL A 142 2.94 -50.10 -19.92
C VAL A 142 1.62 -49.80 -20.62
N GLU A 143 0.98 -50.83 -21.17
CA GLU A 143 -0.31 -50.71 -21.85
C GLU A 143 -1.51 -50.89 -20.88
N ASP A 144 -1.43 -51.88 -19.98
CA ASP A 144 -2.45 -52.16 -18.95
C ASP A 144 -1.99 -51.66 -17.57
N ILE A 145 -2.36 -50.43 -17.25
CA ILE A 145 -1.99 -49.75 -16.01
C ILE A 145 -2.70 -50.36 -14.78
N ASP A 146 -3.94 -50.84 -14.95
CA ASP A 146 -4.72 -51.37 -13.83
C ASP A 146 -4.15 -52.70 -13.32
N THR A 147 -3.63 -53.53 -14.23
CA THR A 147 -2.90 -54.76 -13.89
C THR A 147 -1.48 -54.46 -13.43
N PHE A 148 -0.79 -53.48 -14.04
CA PHE A 148 0.58 -53.10 -13.69
C PHE A 148 0.72 -52.63 -12.24
N VAL A 149 -0.23 -51.81 -11.76
CA VAL A 149 -0.23 -51.30 -10.37
C VAL A 149 -0.40 -52.43 -9.34
N LYS A 150 -0.99 -53.57 -9.72
CA LYS A 150 -1.25 -54.71 -8.82
C LYS A 150 -0.12 -55.75 -8.79
N THR A 151 0.71 -55.80 -9.82
CA THR A 151 1.59 -56.95 -10.09
C THR A 151 3.07 -56.60 -10.06
N ASN A 152 3.43 -55.32 -10.10
CA ASN A 152 4.80 -54.90 -10.25
C ASN A 152 5.31 -54.14 -9.02
N ASP A 153 6.56 -54.42 -8.63
CA ASP A 153 7.27 -53.60 -7.65
C ASP A 153 7.63 -52.26 -8.31
N LEU A 154 6.84 -51.22 -8.01
CA LEU A 154 6.94 -49.89 -8.60
C LEU A 154 8.13 -49.10 -8.05
N VAL A 155 9.30 -49.73 -7.93
CA VAL A 155 10.52 -49.21 -7.28
C VAL A 155 10.87 -47.78 -7.74
N LYS A 156 10.73 -47.47 -9.03
CA LYS A 156 11.02 -46.12 -9.56
C LYS A 156 10.02 -45.08 -9.04
N LEU A 157 8.72 -45.40 -9.03
CA LEU A 157 7.69 -44.52 -8.46
C LEU A 157 7.82 -44.42 -6.95
N ASN A 158 8.16 -45.50 -6.25
CA ASN A 158 8.41 -45.48 -4.81
C ASN A 158 9.56 -44.52 -4.46
N LYS A 159 10.67 -44.55 -5.20
CA LYS A 159 11.77 -43.57 -5.04
C LYS A 159 11.33 -42.13 -5.31
N ILE A 160 10.50 -41.91 -6.33
CA ILE A 160 9.94 -40.59 -6.64
C ILE A 160 9.01 -40.11 -5.51
N CYS A 161 8.23 -41.02 -4.93
CA CYS A 161 7.38 -40.75 -3.78
C CYS A 161 8.18 -40.41 -2.53
N ASP A 162 9.33 -41.03 -2.31
CA ASP A 162 10.22 -40.66 -1.20
C ASP A 162 10.78 -39.24 -1.39
N ILE A 163 11.22 -38.89 -2.59
CA ILE A 163 11.62 -37.52 -2.94
C ILE A 163 10.45 -36.54 -2.74
N TYR A 164 9.23 -36.90 -3.13
CA TYR A 164 8.04 -36.11 -2.90
C TYR A 164 7.77 -35.88 -1.41
N ARG A 165 7.86 -36.94 -0.59
CA ARG A 165 7.68 -36.84 0.87
C ARG A 165 8.71 -35.91 1.51
N ASP A 166 9.97 -35.97 1.08
CA ASP A 166 11.00 -35.05 1.56
C ASP A 166 10.66 -33.59 1.23
N ILE A 167 10.26 -33.32 -0.01
CA ILE A 167 9.87 -31.97 -0.44
C ILE A 167 8.60 -31.50 0.29
N LEU A 168 7.63 -32.40 0.52
CA LEU A 168 6.42 -32.11 1.28
C LEU A 168 6.75 -31.80 2.75
N ASN A 169 7.75 -32.46 3.34
CA ASN A 169 8.22 -32.16 4.69
C ASN A 169 8.89 -30.78 4.77
N GLU A 170 9.66 -30.38 3.75
CA GLU A 170 10.18 -29.01 3.63
C GLU A 170 9.04 -27.99 3.52
N TYR A 171 8.00 -28.28 2.73
CA TYR A 171 6.81 -27.43 2.64
C TYR A 171 6.06 -27.31 3.97
N ASN A 172 5.88 -28.42 4.68
CA ASN A 172 5.22 -28.43 5.98
C ASN A 172 6.03 -27.68 7.05
N SER A 173 7.36 -27.70 6.96
CA SER A 173 8.24 -26.90 7.83
C SER A 173 8.04 -25.40 7.58
N PHE A 174 8.04 -25.00 6.32
CA PHE A 174 7.69 -23.63 5.93
C PHE A 174 6.30 -23.21 6.41
N LYS A 175 5.28 -24.07 6.29
CA LYS A 175 3.93 -23.79 6.83
C LYS A 175 3.92 -23.55 8.33
N LYS A 176 4.77 -24.25 9.09
CA LYS A 176 4.93 -24.03 10.53
C LYS A 176 5.57 -22.66 10.80
N GLU A 177 6.59 -22.28 10.02
CA GLU A 177 7.26 -20.98 10.15
C GLU A 177 6.30 -19.80 9.91
N ILE A 178 5.43 -19.89 8.90
CA ILE A 178 4.47 -18.81 8.60
C ILE A 178 3.17 -18.90 9.40
N LYS A 179 2.98 -19.94 10.23
CA LYS A 179 1.75 -20.17 11.00
C LYS A 179 1.34 -18.97 11.87
N PRO A 180 2.25 -18.32 12.62
CA PRO A 180 1.89 -17.17 13.46
C PRO A 180 1.20 -16.05 12.67
N TYR A 181 1.67 -15.77 11.46
CA TYR A 181 1.08 -14.77 10.58
C TYR A 181 -0.30 -15.19 10.07
N THR A 182 -0.49 -16.48 9.74
CA THR A 182 -1.81 -16.97 9.33
C THR A 182 -2.82 -16.99 10.48
N ASP A 183 -2.39 -17.25 11.70
CA ASP A 183 -3.24 -17.21 12.89
C ASP A 183 -3.68 -15.77 13.17
N TYR A 184 -2.76 -14.81 13.12
CA TYR A 184 -3.05 -13.38 13.23
C TYR A 184 -4.09 -12.92 12.19
N LEU A 185 -3.93 -13.30 10.92
CA LEU A 185 -4.93 -12.96 9.89
C LEU A 185 -6.32 -13.54 10.17
N ASN A 186 -6.41 -14.74 10.75
CA ASN A 186 -7.68 -15.34 11.13
C ASN A 186 -8.35 -14.58 12.28
N GLU A 187 -7.56 -14.11 13.25
CA GLU A 187 -8.01 -13.24 14.33
C GLU A 187 -8.54 -11.91 13.78
N CYS A 188 -7.75 -11.20 12.97
CA CYS A 188 -8.15 -9.97 12.29
C CYS A 188 -9.45 -10.14 11.50
N LYS A 189 -9.60 -11.25 10.76
CA LYS A 189 -10.83 -11.56 10.00
C LYS A 189 -12.05 -11.72 10.91
N LYS A 190 -11.89 -12.34 12.09
CA LYS A 190 -12.96 -12.51 13.06
C LYS A 190 -13.39 -11.16 13.64
N ILE A 191 -12.43 -10.31 14.03
CA ILE A 191 -12.71 -8.95 14.52
C ILE A 191 -13.46 -8.15 13.45
N LYS A 192 -12.93 -8.06 12.22
CA LYS A 192 -13.56 -7.30 11.13
C LYS A 192 -14.98 -7.80 10.83
N LYS A 193 -15.21 -9.13 10.84
CA LYS A 193 -16.55 -9.71 10.63
C LYS A 193 -17.54 -9.27 11.72
N ASN A 194 -17.12 -9.26 12.98
CA ASN A 194 -17.97 -8.87 14.10
C ASN A 194 -18.31 -7.37 14.04
N LEU A 195 -17.32 -6.52 13.73
CA LEU A 195 -17.52 -5.08 13.58
C LEU A 195 -18.42 -4.76 12.39
N LYS A 196 -18.21 -5.39 11.22
CA LYS A 196 -19.14 -5.23 10.09
C LYS A 196 -20.59 -5.51 10.50
N ARG A 197 -20.83 -6.60 11.25
CA ARG A 197 -22.17 -6.91 11.76
C ARG A 197 -22.70 -5.83 12.72
N LYS A 198 -21.88 -5.37 13.68
CA LYS A 198 -22.24 -4.31 14.65
C LYS A 198 -22.69 -3.04 13.95
N TYR A 199 -21.87 -2.50 13.06
CA TYR A 199 -22.13 -1.22 12.40
C TYR A 199 -23.21 -1.31 11.29
N THR A 200 -23.35 -2.46 10.62
CA THR A 200 -24.51 -2.68 9.73
C THR A 200 -25.83 -2.72 10.51
N LEU A 201 -25.86 -3.29 11.72
CA LEU A 201 -27.06 -3.27 12.57
C LEU A 201 -27.42 -1.83 12.97
N GLU A 202 -26.43 -1.01 13.31
CA GLU A 202 -26.63 0.40 13.66
C GLU A 202 -27.18 1.21 12.47
N LEU A 203 -26.63 1.03 11.27
CA LEU A 203 -27.14 1.66 10.05
C LEU A 203 -28.61 1.32 9.80
N VAL A 204 -28.98 0.04 9.90
CA VAL A 204 -30.38 -0.40 9.71
C VAL A 204 -31.30 0.18 10.78
N GLN A 205 -30.83 0.29 12.03
CA GLN A 205 -31.61 0.90 13.11
C GLN A 205 -31.84 2.40 12.90
N LYS A 206 -30.84 3.13 12.40
CA LYS A 206 -30.93 4.56 12.09
C LYS A 206 -32.00 4.86 11.02
N PHE A 207 -32.10 4.01 10.00
CA PHE A 207 -33.06 4.18 8.89
C PHE A 207 -34.29 3.27 9.00
N GLN A 208 -34.58 2.70 10.17
CA GLN A 208 -35.61 1.67 10.33
C GLN A 208 -37.02 2.14 9.93
N GLU A 209 -37.31 3.44 10.04
CA GLU A 209 -38.62 4.02 9.67
C GLU A 209 -38.94 3.91 8.17
N TYR A 210 -37.93 3.72 7.33
CA TYR A 210 -38.10 3.55 5.88
C TYR A 210 -38.40 2.09 5.47
N PHE A 211 -38.39 1.16 6.42
CA PHE A 211 -38.54 -0.27 6.19
C PHE A 211 -39.70 -0.86 6.99
N SER A 212 -40.29 -1.94 6.47
CA SER A 212 -41.33 -2.67 7.18
C SER A 212 -40.74 -3.49 8.35
N ASN A 213 -41.58 -3.77 9.35
CA ASN A 213 -41.21 -4.65 10.46
C ASN A 213 -40.74 -6.04 9.99
N GLU A 214 -41.32 -6.55 8.90
CA GLU A 214 -40.95 -7.82 8.31
C GLU A 214 -39.53 -7.78 7.70
N GLU A 215 -39.18 -6.71 6.98
CA GLU A 215 -37.84 -6.51 6.43
C GLU A 215 -36.78 -6.42 7.53
N ILE A 216 -37.06 -5.67 8.61
CA ILE A 216 -36.15 -5.54 9.76
C ILE A 216 -35.98 -6.89 10.47
N LYS A 217 -37.08 -7.63 10.68
CA LYS A 217 -37.06 -8.97 11.28
C LYS A 217 -36.23 -9.93 10.42
N ASN A 218 -36.48 -9.96 9.11
CA ASN A 218 -35.74 -10.77 8.16
C ASN A 218 -34.24 -10.48 8.18
N PHE A 219 -33.84 -9.20 8.26
CA PHE A 219 -32.44 -8.82 8.41
C PHE A 219 -31.83 -9.36 9.71
N LYS A 220 -32.51 -9.21 10.85
CA LYS A 220 -32.03 -9.72 12.16
C LYS A 220 -31.84 -11.23 12.16
N GLU A 221 -32.74 -11.97 11.51
CA GLU A 221 -32.69 -13.44 11.42
C GLU A 221 -31.63 -13.93 10.42
N LYS A 222 -31.61 -13.37 9.20
CA LYS A 222 -30.72 -13.80 8.12
C LYS A 222 -29.28 -13.30 8.26
N GLY A 223 -29.11 -12.13 8.90
CA GLY A 223 -27.80 -11.51 9.11
C GLY A 223 -27.17 -10.90 7.85
N TYR A 224 -27.95 -10.66 6.78
CA TYR A 224 -27.52 -9.95 5.57
C TYR A 224 -28.64 -9.04 5.04
N LEU A 225 -28.24 -7.97 4.35
CA LEU A 225 -29.15 -6.97 3.78
C LEU A 225 -29.85 -7.56 2.53
N SER A 226 -31.16 -7.35 2.42
CA SER A 226 -31.96 -7.85 1.29
C SER A 226 -33.17 -6.97 1.05
N GLY A 227 -33.80 -7.08 -0.13
CA GLY A 227 -34.98 -6.30 -0.49
C GLY A 227 -34.71 -4.80 -0.44
N LYS A 228 -35.69 -4.02 0.03
CA LYS A 228 -35.60 -2.56 0.08
C LYS A 228 -34.44 -2.04 0.93
N ILE A 229 -34.12 -2.74 2.03
CA ILE A 229 -32.98 -2.40 2.90
C ILE A 229 -31.68 -2.39 2.09
N LEU A 230 -31.46 -3.41 1.25
CA LEU A 230 -30.26 -3.50 0.41
C LEU A 230 -30.19 -2.36 -0.62
N LEU A 231 -31.33 -1.99 -1.22
CA LEU A 231 -31.39 -0.90 -2.20
C LEU A 231 -31.01 0.45 -1.58
N TYR A 232 -31.51 0.72 -0.37
CA TYR A 232 -31.31 1.98 0.34
C TYR A 232 -29.94 2.08 1.01
N LEU A 233 -29.43 0.98 1.58
CA LEU A 233 -28.23 1.02 2.42
C LEU A 233 -26.98 0.44 1.74
N GLY A 234 -27.15 -0.32 0.65
CA GLY A 234 -26.06 -0.99 -0.06
C GLY A 234 -25.69 -2.34 0.55
N TYR A 235 -24.73 -3.06 -0.05
CA TYR A 235 -24.29 -4.38 0.44
C TYR A 235 -23.42 -4.29 1.70
N THR A 236 -22.67 -3.20 1.81
CA THR A 236 -21.73 -2.91 2.88
C THR A 236 -21.69 -1.40 3.15
N LEU A 237 -21.07 -0.99 4.25
CA LEU A 237 -20.80 0.42 4.53
C LEU A 237 -19.94 1.07 3.44
N GLU A 238 -18.93 0.31 2.96
CA GLU A 238 -17.88 0.72 2.01
C GLU A 238 -18.41 0.96 0.56
N THR A 239 -19.60 0.43 0.23
CA THR A 239 -20.11 0.45 -1.14
C THR A 239 -21.29 1.41 -1.26
N PRO A 240 -21.34 2.28 -2.28
CA PRO A 240 -22.52 3.11 -2.55
C PRO A 240 -23.80 2.26 -2.63
N SER A 241 -24.87 2.78 -2.07
CA SER A 241 -26.21 2.22 -2.19
C SER A 241 -26.81 2.59 -3.54
N MET A 242 -27.84 1.85 -3.98
CA MET A 242 -28.47 2.17 -5.28
C MET A 242 -29.19 3.51 -5.27
N VAL A 243 -29.67 3.96 -4.09
CA VAL A 243 -30.30 5.27 -3.96
C VAL A 243 -29.31 6.42 -4.17
N GLU A 244 -28.03 6.24 -3.87
CA GLU A 244 -26.98 7.24 -4.11
C GLU A 244 -26.78 7.54 -5.61
N ALA A 245 -27.16 6.62 -6.51
CA ALA A 245 -27.16 6.87 -7.95
C ALA A 245 -28.13 8.00 -8.36
N PHE A 246 -29.11 8.35 -7.53
CA PHE A 246 -30.03 9.47 -7.74
C PHE A 246 -29.53 10.79 -7.15
N SER A 247 -28.31 10.83 -6.61
CA SER A 247 -27.71 12.07 -6.08
C SER A 247 -27.49 13.11 -7.18
N THR A 248 -27.41 14.38 -6.75
CA THR A 248 -27.05 15.51 -7.61
C THR A 248 -25.65 15.33 -8.21
N GLU A 249 -24.71 14.75 -7.47
CA GLU A 249 -23.37 14.42 -7.98
C GLU A 249 -23.43 13.39 -9.11
N SER A 250 -24.22 12.33 -8.95
CA SER A 250 -24.41 11.32 -10.00
C SER A 250 -25.08 11.89 -11.24
N GLN A 251 -25.99 12.85 -11.07
CA GLN A 251 -26.60 13.55 -12.20
C GLN A 251 -25.58 14.39 -12.99
N LYS A 252 -24.68 15.11 -12.31
CA LYS A 252 -23.58 15.85 -12.96
C LYS A 252 -22.68 14.94 -13.79
N ILE A 253 -22.39 13.71 -13.31
CA ILE A 253 -21.59 12.73 -14.05
C ILE A 253 -22.30 12.28 -15.34
N ILE A 254 -23.62 12.03 -15.27
CA ILE A 254 -24.42 11.66 -16.44
C ILE A 254 -24.47 12.80 -17.46
N ASP A 255 -24.59 14.05 -16.99
CA ASP A 255 -24.76 15.21 -17.85
C ASP A 255 -23.44 15.76 -18.43
N ASP A 256 -22.28 15.35 -17.90
CA ASP A 256 -20.96 15.79 -18.38
C ASP A 256 -20.61 15.14 -19.73
N PRO A 257 -20.48 15.92 -20.83
CA PRO A 257 -20.11 15.38 -22.14
C PRO A 257 -18.72 14.75 -22.19
N LYS A 258 -17.87 15.01 -21.17
CA LYS A 258 -16.50 14.50 -21.04
C LYS A 258 -16.39 13.30 -20.11
N SER A 259 -17.46 12.91 -19.40
CA SER A 259 -17.41 11.75 -18.51
C SER A 259 -17.28 10.45 -19.33
N ILE A 260 -16.37 9.58 -18.90
CA ILE A 260 -16.11 8.32 -19.58
C ILE A 260 -17.35 7.43 -19.44
N SER A 261 -17.81 6.86 -20.58
CA SER A 261 -19.10 6.16 -20.71
C SER A 261 -19.40 5.12 -19.63
N TRP A 262 -18.39 4.46 -19.04
CA TRP A 262 -18.60 3.38 -18.08
C TRP A 262 -19.20 3.86 -16.75
N GLN A 263 -18.81 5.04 -16.23
CA GLN A 263 -19.33 5.56 -14.95
C GLN A 263 -20.80 5.96 -15.09
N ALA A 264 -21.10 6.78 -16.11
CA ALA A 264 -22.48 7.15 -16.43
C ALA A 264 -23.33 5.90 -16.73
N THR A 265 -22.81 4.92 -17.45
CA THR A 265 -23.49 3.64 -17.71
C THR A 265 -23.76 2.88 -16.41
N SER A 266 -22.79 2.82 -15.49
CA SER A 266 -22.98 2.17 -14.19
C SER A 266 -24.09 2.83 -13.38
N ILE A 267 -24.08 4.16 -13.27
CA ILE A 267 -25.10 4.93 -12.56
C ILE A 267 -26.48 4.67 -13.18
N ILE A 268 -26.59 4.70 -14.50
CA ILE A 268 -27.84 4.43 -15.22
C ILE A 268 -28.33 3.00 -14.93
N ASN A 269 -27.44 2.01 -14.97
CA ASN A 269 -27.79 0.62 -14.67
C ASN A 269 -28.28 0.45 -13.23
N ASP A 270 -27.65 1.11 -12.26
CA ASP A 270 -28.08 1.08 -10.86
C ASP A 270 -29.45 1.73 -10.67
N ARG A 271 -29.73 2.84 -11.36
CA ARG A 271 -31.06 3.48 -11.36
C ARG A 271 -32.13 2.56 -11.95
N ILE A 272 -31.87 1.92 -13.10
CA ILE A 272 -32.80 0.96 -13.72
C ILE A 272 -33.07 -0.21 -12.77
N LYS A 273 -32.00 -0.78 -12.20
CA LYS A 273 -32.08 -1.90 -11.27
C LYS A 273 -32.90 -1.55 -10.03
N PHE A 274 -32.70 -0.36 -9.46
CA PHE A 274 -33.50 0.14 -8.35
C PHE A 274 -35.00 0.12 -8.67
N PHE A 275 -35.42 0.64 -9.84
CA PHE A 275 -36.84 0.63 -10.23
C PHE A 275 -37.39 -0.78 -10.41
N LYS A 276 -36.65 -1.67 -11.06
CA LYS A 276 -37.04 -3.07 -11.25
C LYS A 276 -37.21 -3.79 -9.92
N ASP A 277 -36.27 -3.62 -8.99
CA ASP A 277 -36.29 -4.24 -7.67
C ASP A 277 -37.39 -3.64 -6.76
N MET A 278 -37.84 -2.41 -7.07
CA MET A 278 -39.03 -1.78 -6.47
C MET A 278 -40.35 -2.18 -7.15
N GLY A 279 -40.32 -3.09 -8.13
CA GLY A 279 -41.49 -3.63 -8.82
C GLY A 279 -41.97 -2.84 -10.04
N LEU A 280 -41.18 -1.88 -10.52
CA LEU A 280 -41.45 -1.10 -11.73
C LEU A 280 -40.49 -1.56 -12.83
N ASP A 281 -40.81 -2.60 -13.58
CA ASP A 281 -40.00 -3.03 -14.74
C ASP A 281 -40.54 -2.42 -16.04
N LEU A 282 -39.80 -1.46 -16.59
CA LEU A 282 -40.11 -0.79 -17.86
C LEU A 282 -39.08 -1.14 -18.96
N GLY A 283 -38.34 -2.25 -18.79
CA GLY A 283 -37.26 -2.68 -19.67
C GLY A 283 -35.90 -2.07 -19.34
N ASP A 284 -34.98 -2.04 -20.30
CA ASP A 284 -33.57 -1.63 -20.06
C ASP A 284 -33.26 -0.21 -20.53
N LYS A 285 -34.26 0.54 -21.02
CA LYS A 285 -34.07 1.93 -21.47
C LYS A 285 -34.39 2.89 -20.34
N TYR A 286 -33.39 3.60 -19.84
CA TYR A 286 -33.55 4.54 -18.71
C TYR A 286 -34.60 5.64 -18.96
N GLN A 287 -34.72 6.12 -20.20
CA GLN A 287 -35.72 7.12 -20.58
C GLN A 287 -37.16 6.70 -20.19
N ASN A 288 -37.49 5.40 -20.32
CA ASN A 288 -38.81 4.88 -19.96
C ASN A 288 -39.15 5.12 -18.48
N TYR A 289 -38.13 5.16 -17.62
CA TYR A 289 -38.26 5.42 -16.19
C TYR A 289 -38.33 6.91 -15.88
N GLN A 290 -37.54 7.74 -16.57
CA GLN A 290 -37.53 9.21 -16.38
C GLN A 290 -38.89 9.85 -16.68
N ASP A 291 -39.58 9.33 -17.69
CA ASP A 291 -40.86 9.85 -18.15
C ASP A 291 -42.06 9.29 -17.35
N ASN A 292 -41.84 8.32 -16.46
CA ASN A 292 -42.90 7.67 -15.70
C ASN A 292 -43.16 8.36 -14.34
N PRO A 293 -44.35 8.91 -14.09
CA PRO A 293 -44.66 9.57 -12.81
C PRO A 293 -44.50 8.68 -11.58
N LYS A 294 -44.85 7.38 -11.69
CA LYS A 294 -44.69 6.41 -10.58
C LYS A 294 -43.23 6.18 -10.21
N CYS A 295 -42.31 6.27 -11.18
CA CYS A 295 -40.89 6.19 -10.90
C CYS A 295 -40.43 7.41 -10.09
N ARG A 296 -40.91 8.62 -10.44
CA ARG A 296 -40.55 9.85 -9.71
C ARG A 296 -41.02 9.84 -8.25
N GLU A 297 -42.17 9.23 -7.96
CA GLU A 297 -42.73 9.13 -6.61
C GLU A 297 -41.91 8.25 -5.65
N ILE A 298 -41.14 7.28 -6.16
CA ILE A 298 -40.38 6.35 -5.32
C ILE A 298 -38.90 6.72 -5.15
N ILE A 299 -38.42 7.75 -5.85
CA ILE A 299 -37.06 8.25 -5.70
C ILE A 299 -36.95 8.97 -4.35
N PRO A 300 -35.97 8.61 -3.49
CA PRO A 300 -35.72 9.32 -2.23
C PRO A 300 -35.40 10.80 -2.43
N SER A 301 -35.69 11.62 -1.42
CA SER A 301 -35.27 13.03 -1.41
C SER A 301 -33.75 13.14 -1.40
N GLN A 302 -33.22 14.26 -1.91
CA GLN A 302 -31.78 14.53 -1.88
C GLN A 302 -31.24 14.60 -0.45
N ASP A 303 -32.03 15.13 0.50
CA ASP A 303 -31.66 15.17 1.91
C ASP A 303 -31.50 13.77 2.51
N LEU A 304 -32.40 12.84 2.18
CA LEU A 304 -32.30 11.45 2.64
C LEU A 304 -31.10 10.73 2.00
N ILE A 305 -30.86 10.95 0.70
CA ILE A 305 -29.69 10.39 0.01
C ILE A 305 -28.40 10.88 0.68
N LYS A 306 -28.32 12.18 0.98
CA LYS A 306 -27.18 12.77 1.69
C LYS A 306 -27.05 12.20 3.09
N GLU A 307 -28.13 12.11 3.86
CA GLU A 307 -28.08 11.55 5.22
C GLU A 307 -27.62 10.09 5.22
N ILE A 308 -28.08 9.26 4.28
CA ILE A 308 -27.63 7.87 4.12
C ILE A 308 -26.13 7.82 3.84
N ARG A 309 -25.65 8.63 2.88
CA ARG A 309 -24.22 8.68 2.52
C ARG A 309 -23.37 9.11 3.72
N ASP A 310 -23.69 10.26 4.33
CA ASP A 310 -22.92 10.81 5.44
C ASP A 310 -22.94 9.87 6.66
N THR A 311 -24.07 9.21 6.94
CA THR A 311 -24.16 8.20 8.02
C THR A 311 -23.30 6.97 7.73
N LYS A 312 -23.27 6.51 6.46
CA LYS A 312 -22.43 5.37 6.08
C LYS A 312 -20.95 5.70 6.23
N GLU A 313 -20.53 6.88 5.79
CA GLU A 313 -19.15 7.37 5.92
C GLU A 313 -18.73 7.45 7.40
N ASP A 314 -19.57 8.00 8.28
CA ASP A 314 -19.31 8.05 9.73
C ASP A 314 -19.18 6.65 10.34
N LEU A 315 -20.15 5.77 10.07
CA LEU A 315 -20.14 4.41 10.61
C LEU A 315 -18.96 3.58 10.09
N GLU A 316 -18.57 3.78 8.83
CA GLU A 316 -17.39 3.17 8.24
C GLU A 316 -16.11 3.63 8.94
N MET A 317 -15.95 4.94 9.15
CA MET A 317 -14.81 5.53 9.85
C MET A 317 -14.70 4.97 11.28
N ARG A 318 -15.81 4.98 12.04
CA ARG A 318 -15.84 4.42 13.40
C ARG A 318 -15.54 2.92 13.40
N MET A 319 -16.06 2.16 12.43
CA MET A 319 -15.78 0.73 12.29
C MET A 319 -14.29 0.48 12.04
N TYR A 320 -13.66 1.24 11.14
CA TYR A 320 -12.24 1.09 10.85
C TYR A 320 -11.36 1.52 12.02
N ASN A 321 -11.72 2.60 12.72
CA ASN A 321 -11.02 3.01 13.92
C ASN A 321 -11.07 1.91 14.99
N GLU A 322 -12.26 1.38 15.32
CA GLU A 322 -12.40 0.26 16.26
C GLU A 322 -11.67 -1.00 15.77
N TYR A 323 -11.68 -1.26 14.46
CA TYR A 323 -10.99 -2.42 13.89
C TYR A 323 -9.48 -2.34 14.09
N PHE A 324 -8.84 -1.25 13.66
CA PHE A 324 -7.40 -1.11 13.74
C PHE A 324 -6.92 -0.95 15.18
N THR A 325 -7.68 -0.27 16.04
CA THR A 325 -7.31 -0.18 17.47
C THR A 325 -7.46 -1.50 18.23
N SER A 326 -8.23 -2.46 17.67
CA SER A 326 -8.45 -3.79 18.26
C SER A 326 -7.50 -4.89 17.76
N ILE A 327 -6.66 -4.64 16.74
CA ILE A 327 -5.71 -5.65 16.26
C ILE A 327 -4.41 -5.58 17.07
N SER A 328 -3.81 -6.76 17.31
CA SER A 328 -2.64 -6.89 18.17
C SER A 328 -1.42 -6.12 17.67
N GLU A 329 -1.24 -5.96 16.36
CA GLU A 329 -0.15 -5.17 15.78
C GLU A 329 -0.22 -3.69 16.18
N TYR A 330 -1.42 -3.10 16.12
CA TYR A 330 -1.65 -1.74 16.61
C TYR A 330 -1.39 -1.65 18.10
N THR A 331 -2.02 -2.52 18.90
CA THR A 331 -1.88 -2.48 20.36
C THR A 331 -0.42 -2.65 20.80
N ASN A 332 0.33 -3.54 20.15
CA ASN A 332 1.74 -3.76 20.45
C ASN A 332 2.59 -2.52 20.13
N THR A 333 2.37 -1.89 18.98
CA THR A 333 3.11 -0.69 18.58
C THR A 333 2.74 0.50 19.47
N ARG A 334 1.44 0.69 19.76
CA ARG A 334 0.95 1.71 20.67
C ARG A 334 1.59 1.58 22.05
N ASN A 335 1.63 0.36 22.61
CA ASN A 335 2.31 0.08 23.87
C ASN A 335 3.82 0.41 23.84
N LYS A 336 4.51 0.16 22.71
CA LYS A 336 5.93 0.54 22.54
C LYS A 336 6.09 2.06 22.58
N ILE A 337 5.23 2.81 21.90
CA ILE A 337 5.29 4.27 21.87
C ILE A 337 4.95 4.85 23.24
N ASP A 338 3.90 4.35 23.90
CA ASP A 338 3.50 4.82 25.23
C ASP A 338 4.61 4.63 26.27
N ALA A 339 5.37 3.53 26.14
CA ALA A 339 6.53 3.25 27.00
C ALA A 339 7.72 4.20 26.79
N LEU A 340 7.77 4.96 25.68
CA LEU A 340 8.79 5.98 25.45
C LEU A 340 8.55 7.25 26.27
N ASP A 341 7.33 7.43 26.79
CA ASP A 341 6.87 8.61 27.53
C ASP A 341 7.20 9.93 26.81
N LEU A 342 6.83 9.99 25.54
CA LEU A 342 7.02 11.17 24.70
C LEU A 342 6.11 12.32 25.15
N HIS A 343 6.59 13.54 24.97
CA HIS A 343 5.89 14.74 25.44
C HIS A 343 4.68 15.08 24.58
N LEU A 344 4.81 15.01 23.25
CA LEU A 344 3.71 15.26 22.33
C LEU A 344 2.86 13.99 22.21
N LYS A 345 1.63 14.03 22.71
CA LYS A 345 0.72 12.87 22.70
C LYS A 345 0.01 12.66 21.37
N ASP A 346 -0.08 13.70 20.53
CA ASP A 346 -0.40 13.54 19.11
C ASP A 346 0.87 13.16 18.35
N ASP A 347 1.26 11.90 18.49
CA ASP A 347 2.50 11.36 17.93
C ASP A 347 2.35 10.77 16.52
N GLY A 348 1.21 11.05 15.86
CA GLY A 348 0.94 10.62 14.50
C GLY A 348 0.68 9.11 14.32
N TYR A 349 0.69 8.31 15.39
CA TYR A 349 0.37 6.88 15.31
C TYR A 349 -1.05 6.58 15.80
N ASN A 350 -1.96 6.39 14.84
CA ASN A 350 -3.38 6.13 15.08
C ASN A 350 -3.96 5.16 14.02
N ALA A 351 -5.27 4.89 14.06
CA ALA A 351 -5.91 3.99 13.10
C ALA A 351 -5.70 4.42 11.63
N GLY A 352 -5.56 5.72 11.38
CA GLY A 352 -5.27 6.30 10.07
C GLY A 352 -3.96 5.77 9.46
N THR A 353 -2.96 5.46 10.29
CA THR A 353 -1.69 4.84 9.84
C THR A 353 -1.93 3.58 9.01
N PHE A 354 -2.94 2.78 9.37
CA PHE A 354 -3.33 1.57 8.63
C PHE A 354 -4.32 1.83 7.49
N MET A 355 -5.08 2.93 7.53
CA MET A 355 -6.06 3.28 6.51
C MET A 355 -5.40 3.85 5.26
N TYR A 356 -4.43 4.76 5.44
CA TYR A 356 -3.73 5.43 4.34
C TYR A 356 -2.48 4.70 3.89
N ALA A 357 -1.94 3.85 4.76
CA ALA A 357 -0.71 3.14 4.51
C ALA A 357 0.41 4.12 4.08
N GLY A 358 0.48 5.27 4.77
CA GLY A 358 1.48 6.31 4.52
C GLY A 358 2.87 5.90 5.02
N THR A 359 3.90 6.57 4.52
CA THR A 359 5.27 6.52 5.02
C THR A 359 5.65 7.95 5.36
N TYR A 360 6.08 8.19 6.61
CA TYR A 360 6.25 9.54 7.15
C TYR A 360 7.10 9.55 8.43
N VAL A 361 7.60 10.73 8.78
CA VAL A 361 8.26 11.03 10.06
C VAL A 361 7.38 11.94 10.91
N THR A 362 7.12 11.56 12.15
CA THR A 362 6.49 12.43 13.15
C THR A 362 7.51 12.88 14.19
N PRO A 363 7.79 14.19 14.29
CA PRO A 363 8.73 14.73 15.26
C PRO A 363 8.11 14.72 16.67
N ASN A 364 8.94 14.47 17.68
CA ASN A 364 8.56 14.48 19.09
C ASN A 364 9.74 14.87 19.98
N VAL A 365 9.47 15.05 21.28
CA VAL A 365 10.51 15.28 22.28
C VAL A 365 10.35 14.35 23.47
N LYS A 366 11.48 14.05 24.10
CA LYS A 366 11.54 13.29 25.35
C LYS A 366 12.23 14.12 26.42
N TRP A 367 11.73 14.06 27.65
CA TRP A 367 12.39 14.71 28.78
C TRP A 367 13.50 13.82 29.32
N GLU A 368 14.75 14.25 29.18
CA GLU A 368 15.92 13.56 29.70
C GLU A 368 16.91 14.53 30.34
N ASN A 369 17.44 14.16 31.52
CA ASN A 369 18.47 14.92 32.23
C ASN A 369 18.16 16.41 32.44
N GLY A 370 16.88 16.76 32.65
CA GLY A 370 16.43 18.13 32.93
C GLY A 370 16.21 19.00 31.68
N SER A 371 16.16 18.40 30.49
CA SER A 371 15.91 19.10 29.24
C SER A 371 15.11 18.24 28.25
N PHE A 372 14.42 18.88 27.30
CA PHE A 372 13.84 18.19 26.17
C PHE A 372 14.91 17.85 25.13
N ILE A 373 14.91 16.60 24.68
CA ILE A 373 15.72 16.11 23.56
C ILE A 373 14.82 15.70 22.40
N PRO A 374 15.26 15.88 21.13
CA PRO A 374 14.49 15.43 19.98
C PRO A 374 14.39 13.90 19.94
N PHE A 375 13.23 13.41 19.55
CA PHE A 375 12.93 12.01 19.28
C PHE A 375 11.93 11.90 18.12
N SER A 376 12.09 10.96 17.19
CA SER A 376 11.16 10.86 16.05
C SER A 376 10.52 9.48 15.94
N LEU A 377 9.25 9.45 15.55
CA LEU A 377 8.58 8.24 15.11
C LEU A 377 8.70 8.17 13.60
N VAL A 378 9.25 7.07 13.07
CA VAL A 378 9.44 6.87 11.64
C VAL A 378 8.55 5.73 11.21
N ASN A 379 7.41 6.06 10.59
CA ASN A 379 6.48 5.07 10.09
C ASN A 379 6.77 4.73 8.63
N ILE A 380 7.08 3.47 8.35
CA ILE A 380 7.30 2.94 7.00
C ILE A 380 6.21 1.91 6.69
N ASN A 381 5.51 2.07 5.57
CA ASN A 381 4.52 1.12 5.11
C ASN A 381 5.17 -0.08 4.40
N PHE A 382 4.88 -1.30 4.87
CA PHE A 382 5.39 -2.57 4.36
C PHE A 382 4.33 -3.48 3.69
N ASP A 383 3.18 -2.92 3.30
CA ASP A 383 2.16 -3.61 2.52
C ASP A 383 2.70 -4.08 1.16
N ASN A 384 3.46 -3.20 0.49
CA ASN A 384 4.12 -3.49 -0.78
C ASN A 384 5.62 -3.24 -0.66
N ILE A 385 6.41 -4.30 -0.53
CA ILE A 385 7.86 -4.22 -0.78
C ILE A 385 8.06 -4.27 -2.29
N ASP A 386 8.39 -3.11 -2.87
CA ASP A 386 8.70 -2.96 -4.30
C ASP A 386 10.19 -2.65 -4.51
N ASP A 387 10.56 -2.46 -5.78
CA ASP A 387 11.93 -2.16 -6.23
C ASP A 387 12.50 -0.86 -5.63
N PHE A 388 11.67 -0.02 -5.00
CA PHE A 388 12.02 1.31 -4.49
C PHE A 388 12.10 1.38 -2.96
N MET A 389 11.86 0.26 -2.27
CA MET A 389 11.71 0.24 -0.81
C MET A 389 12.93 0.82 -0.08
N ASP A 390 14.14 0.46 -0.52
CA ASP A 390 15.38 0.99 0.07
C ASP A 390 15.40 2.52 0.00
N LYS A 391 15.10 3.10 -1.17
CA LYS A 391 15.08 4.56 -1.36
C LYS A 391 14.01 5.24 -0.50
N ARG A 392 12.82 4.66 -0.37
CA ARG A 392 11.77 5.21 0.51
C ARG A 392 12.20 5.26 1.97
N ILE A 393 12.90 4.24 2.45
CA ILE A 393 13.45 4.24 3.81
C ILE A 393 14.48 5.36 3.97
N ILE A 394 15.38 5.51 2.99
CA ILE A 394 16.39 6.57 3.01
C ILE A 394 15.75 7.96 2.96
N HIS A 395 14.67 8.14 2.19
CA HIS A 395 13.89 9.39 2.13
C HIS A 395 13.40 9.82 3.51
N GLU A 396 12.75 8.92 4.26
CA GLU A 396 12.26 9.24 5.60
C GLU A 396 13.39 9.46 6.60
N LEU A 397 14.46 8.66 6.54
CA LEU A 397 15.63 8.86 7.39
C LEU A 397 16.34 10.18 7.09
N ASN A 398 16.23 10.70 5.86
CA ASN A 398 16.74 12.01 5.53
C ASN A 398 15.92 13.14 6.17
N HIS A 399 14.59 13.00 6.27
CA HIS A 399 13.78 13.92 7.08
C HIS A 399 14.21 13.90 8.56
N VAL A 400 14.50 12.72 9.12
CA VAL A 400 15.05 12.63 10.48
C VAL A 400 16.36 13.40 10.60
N TYR A 401 17.28 13.25 9.64
CA TYR A 401 18.55 13.96 9.65
C TYR A 401 18.37 15.49 9.56
N GLU A 402 17.41 15.97 8.79
CA GLU A 402 17.15 17.41 8.61
C GLU A 402 16.35 18.04 9.76
N LEU A 403 15.70 17.22 10.59
CA LEU A 403 14.87 17.68 11.69
C LEU A 403 15.71 18.22 12.85
N ASP A 404 15.59 19.52 13.15
CA ASP A 404 16.24 20.13 14.32
C ASP A 404 15.23 20.72 15.29
N LEU A 405 15.46 20.49 16.58
CA LEU A 405 14.67 21.08 17.67
C LEU A 405 15.19 22.49 17.97
N LEU A 406 14.34 23.50 17.77
CA LEU A 406 14.65 24.90 18.10
C LEU A 406 14.37 25.21 19.58
N GLY A 407 13.38 24.53 20.16
CA GLY A 407 13.00 24.67 21.56
C GLY A 407 11.68 23.97 21.84
N ALA A 408 11.51 23.49 23.08
CA ALA A 408 10.30 22.86 23.56
C ALA A 408 9.99 23.33 24.97
N ASP A 409 8.70 23.39 25.28
CA ASP A 409 8.14 23.71 26.59
C ASP A 409 6.87 22.88 26.83
N GLU A 410 6.14 23.15 27.91
CA GLU A 410 4.92 22.42 28.28
C GLU A 410 3.78 22.53 27.27
N THR A 411 3.84 23.48 26.33
CA THR A 411 2.80 23.75 25.34
C THR A 411 3.06 23.08 24.00
N GLY A 412 4.32 22.73 23.72
CA GLY A 412 4.71 22.13 22.44
C GLY A 412 6.19 22.23 22.13
N ALA A 413 6.53 21.93 20.89
CA ALA A 413 7.89 21.96 20.39
C ALA A 413 7.98 22.65 19.02
N ASN A 414 9.02 23.45 18.84
CA ASN A 414 9.32 24.14 17.59
C ASN A 414 10.44 23.42 16.86
N TYR A 415 10.23 23.12 15.58
CA TYR A 415 11.18 22.39 14.76
C TYR A 415 11.54 23.16 13.50
N THR A 416 12.67 22.78 12.91
CA THR A 416 12.95 23.00 11.50
C THR A 416 13.13 21.67 10.78
N CYS A 417 12.67 21.59 9.54
CA CYS A 417 12.98 20.48 8.64
C CYS A 417 13.14 21.04 7.23
N GLY A 418 14.32 20.85 6.64
CA GLY A 418 14.68 21.53 5.41
C GLY A 418 14.67 23.05 5.56
N TRP A 419 13.87 23.71 4.72
CA TRP A 419 13.69 25.16 4.73
C TRP A 419 12.51 25.65 5.55
N GLU A 420 11.76 24.75 6.19
CA GLU A 420 10.54 25.10 6.91
C GLU A 420 10.73 25.08 8.41
N LYS A 421 9.98 25.96 9.08
CA LYS A 421 9.81 25.96 10.53
C LYS A 421 8.36 25.68 10.84
N PHE A 422 8.12 24.88 11.87
CA PHE A 422 6.77 24.54 12.28
C PHE A 422 6.71 24.28 13.78
N HIS A 423 5.50 24.35 14.34
CA HIS A 423 5.21 24.15 15.74
C HIS A 423 4.28 22.95 15.90
N GLU A 424 4.67 22.02 16.77
CA GLU A 424 3.83 20.90 17.17
C GLU A 424 3.30 21.16 18.58
N SER A 425 1.97 21.28 18.71
CA SER A 425 1.31 21.54 19.98
C SER A 425 1.06 20.26 20.77
N VAL A 426 1.12 20.34 22.10
CA VAL A 426 0.60 19.28 22.97
C VAL A 426 -0.93 19.26 22.85
N SER A 427 -1.48 18.27 22.14
CA SER A 427 -2.93 18.02 22.15
C SER A 427 -3.35 17.35 23.46
N THR A 428 -4.44 17.83 24.06
CA THR A 428 -5.13 17.18 25.18
C THR A 428 -6.37 16.39 24.73
N GLU A 429 -6.71 16.40 23.44
CA GLU A 429 -7.89 15.73 22.90
C GLU A 429 -7.48 14.59 21.96
N ASP A 430 -8.02 13.40 22.20
CA ASP A 430 -8.01 12.27 21.26
C ASP A 430 -8.89 12.63 20.06
N LYS A 431 -8.38 13.45 19.13
CA LYS A 431 -9.11 13.77 17.90
C LYS A 431 -8.98 12.60 16.94
N LEU A 432 -10.13 12.07 16.53
CA LEU A 432 -10.21 11.30 15.29
C LEU A 432 -9.80 12.25 14.17
N LEU A 433 -8.61 12.05 13.61
CA LEU A 433 -8.18 12.82 12.46
C LEU A 433 -9.15 12.55 11.29
N PRO A 434 -9.69 13.60 10.65
CA PRO A 434 -10.63 13.44 9.55
C PRO A 434 -9.98 12.70 8.39
N LEU A 435 -10.79 12.03 7.57
CA LEU A 435 -10.25 11.21 6.48
C LEU A 435 -9.52 12.02 5.39
N TYR A 436 -9.70 13.34 5.42
CA TYR A 436 -9.21 14.28 4.44
C TYR A 436 -8.54 15.40 5.24
N GLU A 437 -7.22 15.45 5.19
CA GLU A 437 -6.46 16.60 5.70
C GLU A 437 -6.81 17.85 4.90
N ASP A 438 -6.79 18.98 5.60
CA ASP A 438 -6.80 20.28 4.95
C ASP A 438 -5.58 20.36 4.01
N ASN A 439 -5.82 20.52 2.71
CA ASN A 439 -4.80 20.45 1.66
C ASN A 439 -3.87 21.69 1.63
N THR A 440 -3.85 22.49 2.70
CA THR A 440 -3.00 23.68 2.83
C THR A 440 -1.55 23.25 3.05
N LYS A 441 -0.84 23.07 1.94
CA LYS A 441 0.60 22.80 1.97
C LYS A 441 1.35 23.99 2.56
N ARG A 442 2.42 23.70 3.29
CA ARG A 442 3.36 24.73 3.74
C ARG A 442 4.11 25.32 2.55
N GLU A 443 4.64 26.53 2.73
CA GLU A 443 5.17 27.38 1.64
C GLU A 443 6.20 26.68 0.74
N TYR A 444 7.12 25.91 1.33
CA TYR A 444 8.22 25.26 0.63
C TYR A 444 8.09 23.73 0.62
N GLU A 445 6.95 23.17 1.04
CA GLU A 445 6.78 21.73 1.26
C GLU A 445 7.12 20.91 0.01
N LEU A 446 6.55 21.26 -1.16
CA LEU A 446 6.83 20.55 -2.41
C LEU A 446 8.30 20.64 -2.83
N PHE A 447 8.91 21.82 -2.60
CA PHE A 447 10.30 22.05 -2.94
C PHE A 447 11.24 21.28 -2.00
N ASN A 448 10.92 21.24 -0.71
CA ASN A 448 11.60 20.40 0.29
C ASN A 448 11.53 18.92 -0.09
N GLU A 449 10.35 18.41 -0.45
CA GLU A 449 10.14 17.00 -0.77
C GLU A 449 10.95 16.54 -1.99
N ILE A 450 10.99 17.34 -3.07
CA ILE A 450 11.79 16.95 -4.25
C ILE A 450 13.29 17.05 -3.99
N ILE A 451 13.75 17.99 -3.17
CA ILE A 451 15.17 18.08 -2.78
C ILE A 451 15.55 16.90 -1.88
N ASN A 452 14.70 16.57 -0.90
CA ASN A 452 14.86 15.40 -0.05
C ASN A 452 14.92 14.11 -0.89
N GLU A 453 14.04 13.99 -1.88
CA GLU A 453 14.01 12.87 -2.81
C GLU A 453 15.31 12.77 -3.63
N LEU A 454 15.84 13.88 -4.16
CA LEU A 454 17.11 13.88 -4.89
C LEU A 454 18.31 13.47 -4.02
N ILE A 455 18.34 13.94 -2.77
CA ILE A 455 19.37 13.53 -1.79
C ILE A 455 19.23 12.04 -1.46
N ALA A 456 18.01 11.57 -1.21
CA ALA A 456 17.73 10.17 -0.92
C ALA A 456 18.14 9.24 -2.06
N GLN A 457 17.98 9.68 -3.30
CA GLN A 457 18.47 8.96 -4.48
C GLN A 457 19.99 8.77 -4.43
N GLU A 458 20.75 9.83 -4.19
CA GLU A 458 22.21 9.76 -4.14
C GLU A 458 22.73 8.95 -2.94
N ILE A 459 22.11 9.08 -1.76
CA ILE A 459 22.45 8.25 -0.59
C ILE A 459 22.17 6.78 -0.87
N THR A 460 21.04 6.47 -1.54
CA THR A 460 20.69 5.11 -1.93
C THR A 460 21.67 4.56 -2.97
N GLU A 461 22.08 5.37 -3.95
CA GLU A 461 23.12 5.00 -4.93
C GLU A 461 24.42 4.62 -4.21
N GLN A 462 24.88 5.42 -3.24
CA GLN A 462 26.07 5.09 -2.44
C GLN A 462 25.92 3.81 -1.59
N LEU A 463 24.72 3.52 -1.11
CA LEU A 463 24.43 2.30 -0.36
C LEU A 463 24.54 1.07 -1.30
N HIS A 464 23.92 1.17 -2.48
CA HIS A 464 23.90 0.11 -3.49
C HIS A 464 25.29 -0.12 -4.11
N ASP A 465 26.09 0.92 -4.30
CA ASP A 465 27.49 0.84 -4.77
C ASP A 465 28.39 0.03 -3.80
N LYS A 466 28.04 0.01 -2.51
CA LYS A 466 28.69 -0.83 -1.49
C LYS A 466 28.16 -2.28 -1.48
N GLY A 467 27.25 -2.63 -2.39
CA GLY A 467 26.59 -3.93 -2.48
C GLY A 467 25.52 -4.16 -1.40
N ILE A 468 25.02 -3.09 -0.77
CA ILE A 468 24.07 -3.18 0.34
C ILE A 468 22.65 -2.94 -0.18
N TYR A 469 21.87 -4.02 -0.28
CA TYR A 469 20.45 -3.99 -0.66
C TYR A 469 19.62 -4.54 0.49
N ILE A 470 18.75 -3.71 1.07
CA ILE A 470 18.06 -4.00 2.34
C ILE A 470 16.87 -4.92 2.05
N PHE A 471 15.89 -4.40 1.31
CA PHE A 471 14.65 -5.08 0.95
C PHE A 471 14.55 -5.34 -0.56
N CYS A 472 15.30 -4.60 -1.38
CA CYS A 472 15.36 -4.78 -2.82
C CYS A 472 16.32 -5.91 -3.23
N ASP A 473 16.10 -6.50 -4.41
CA ASP A 473 17.08 -7.37 -5.07
C ASP A 473 17.98 -6.54 -5.97
N SER A 474 19.30 -6.75 -5.92
CA SER A 474 20.28 -6.03 -6.75
C SER A 474 19.98 -6.01 -8.25
N SER A 475 19.28 -7.03 -8.77
CA SER A 475 18.92 -7.13 -10.19
C SER A 475 17.67 -6.33 -10.59
N HIS A 476 16.88 -5.87 -9.61
CA HIS A 476 15.62 -5.16 -9.84
C HIS A 476 15.51 -3.84 -9.08
N ALA A 477 16.43 -3.56 -8.15
CA ALA A 477 16.43 -2.34 -7.34
C ALA A 477 16.39 -1.09 -8.22
N LYS A 478 15.51 -0.16 -7.87
CA LYS A 478 15.32 1.11 -8.57
C LYS A 478 15.39 2.26 -7.59
N ILE A 479 15.95 3.34 -8.08
CA ILE A 479 16.19 4.56 -7.29
C ILE A 479 15.30 5.71 -7.79
N LYS A 480 14.82 5.66 -9.05
CA LYS A 480 14.06 6.73 -9.72
C LYS A 480 12.74 6.23 -10.31
N GLY A 481 11.68 7.02 -10.22
CA GLY A 481 10.33 6.75 -10.69
C GLY A 481 9.38 6.18 -9.63
N GLY A 482 9.74 6.28 -8.35
CA GLY A 482 9.04 5.60 -7.24
C GLY A 482 8.08 6.48 -6.43
N THR A 483 7.99 7.78 -6.72
CA THR A 483 7.18 8.77 -6.00
C THR A 483 6.54 9.80 -6.94
N GLY A 484 5.43 10.40 -6.50
CA GLY A 484 4.77 11.49 -7.22
C GLY A 484 5.58 12.79 -7.26
N TYR A 485 6.50 13.03 -6.32
CA TYR A 485 7.33 14.24 -6.29
C TYR A 485 8.21 14.38 -7.54
N GLU A 486 8.65 13.25 -8.11
CA GLU A 486 9.47 13.23 -9.33
C GLU A 486 8.77 13.85 -10.55
N SER A 487 7.44 14.03 -10.52
CA SER A 487 6.72 14.81 -11.53
C SER A 487 7.19 16.27 -11.62
N THR A 488 7.71 16.82 -10.51
CA THR A 488 8.26 18.17 -10.41
C THR A 488 9.78 18.20 -10.50
N ARG A 489 10.45 17.05 -10.73
CA ARG A 489 11.92 16.94 -10.80
C ARG A 489 12.54 17.91 -11.80
N PHE A 490 11.86 18.15 -12.93
CA PHE A 490 12.35 19.07 -13.95
C PHE A 490 12.51 20.51 -13.43
N LEU A 491 11.79 20.92 -12.37
CA LEU A 491 11.94 22.23 -11.74
C LEU A 491 13.19 22.29 -10.84
N ALA A 492 13.48 21.21 -10.12
CA ALA A 492 14.52 21.19 -9.09
C ALA A 492 15.90 20.69 -9.57
N GLN A 493 15.96 19.80 -10.57
CA GLN A 493 17.20 19.05 -10.86
C GLN A 493 18.40 19.96 -11.14
N ASN A 494 18.26 20.93 -12.06
CA ASN A 494 19.36 21.83 -12.42
C ASN A 494 19.74 22.77 -11.27
N PHE A 495 18.76 23.20 -10.47
CA PHE A 495 19.00 23.98 -9.26
C PHE A 495 19.82 23.17 -8.24
N TYR A 496 19.42 21.91 -8.01
CA TYR A 496 20.10 20.98 -7.12
C TYR A 496 21.54 20.73 -7.55
N GLU A 497 21.77 20.47 -8.83
CA GLU A 497 23.12 20.22 -9.36
C GLU A 497 24.03 21.46 -9.25
N GLU A 498 23.51 22.66 -9.52
CA GLU A 498 24.31 23.89 -9.54
C GLU A 498 24.64 24.43 -8.13
N PHE A 499 23.72 24.26 -7.18
CA PHE A 499 23.79 24.82 -5.82
C PHE A 499 23.85 23.76 -4.71
N LYS A 500 24.26 22.53 -5.04
CA LYS A 500 24.23 21.38 -4.13
C LYS A 500 24.81 21.68 -2.75
N HIS A 501 26.00 22.26 -2.71
CA HIS A 501 26.70 22.54 -1.45
C HIS A 501 25.90 23.50 -0.56
N GLU A 502 25.41 24.61 -1.13
CA GLU A 502 24.63 25.62 -0.41
C GLU A 502 23.25 25.11 -0.02
N ILE A 503 22.64 24.25 -0.85
CA ILE A 503 21.42 23.53 -0.51
C ILE A 503 21.66 22.71 0.75
N LEU A 504 22.63 21.79 0.76
CA LEU A 504 22.92 20.94 1.92
C LEU A 504 23.21 21.76 3.19
N ALA A 505 23.99 22.85 3.08
CA ALA A 505 24.29 23.73 4.21
C ALA A 505 23.06 24.49 4.75
N SER A 506 22.05 24.73 3.91
CA SER A 506 20.83 25.47 4.28
C SER A 506 19.70 24.60 4.85
N ARG A 507 19.75 23.26 4.67
CA ARG A 507 18.69 22.29 5.06
C ARG A 507 18.39 22.23 6.56
N HIS A 508 19.21 22.83 7.41
CA HIS A 508 19.00 22.93 8.86
C HIS A 508 18.32 24.26 9.25
N GLY A 509 17.37 24.72 8.42
CA GLY A 509 16.62 25.97 8.64
C GLY A 509 17.41 27.27 8.48
N ASN A 510 18.62 27.21 7.90
CA ASN A 510 19.48 28.39 7.68
C ASN A 510 19.48 28.82 6.20
N MET A 511 18.39 29.48 5.80
CA MET A 511 18.15 29.96 4.43
C MET A 511 19.22 30.92 3.91
N ASN A 512 19.98 31.59 4.79
CA ASN A 512 20.99 32.55 4.38
C ASN A 512 22.07 31.91 3.49
N TYR A 513 22.42 30.64 3.72
CA TYR A 513 23.39 29.95 2.87
C TYR A 513 22.96 29.89 1.40
N ILE A 514 21.67 29.60 1.16
CA ILE A 514 21.16 29.49 -0.21
C ILE A 514 20.76 30.85 -0.77
N PHE A 515 20.19 31.75 0.03
CA PHE A 515 19.84 33.11 -0.39
C PHE A 515 21.07 33.93 -0.78
N ASP A 516 22.18 33.84 -0.05
CA ASP A 516 23.43 34.52 -0.41
C ASP A 516 24.01 33.99 -1.72
N ALA A 517 23.70 32.74 -2.09
CA ALA A 517 24.23 32.08 -3.26
C ALA A 517 23.40 32.35 -4.52
N CYS A 518 22.06 32.27 -4.43
CA CYS A 518 21.17 32.34 -5.59
C CYS A 518 20.25 33.58 -5.60
N GLY A 519 20.18 34.34 -4.50
CA GLY A 519 19.26 35.44 -4.29
C GLY A 519 17.88 34.95 -3.79
N GLU A 520 17.38 35.57 -2.73
CA GLU A 520 16.08 35.25 -2.10
C GLU A 520 14.91 35.37 -3.10
N GLU A 521 14.84 36.45 -3.87
CA GLU A 521 13.78 36.65 -4.88
C GLU A 521 13.79 35.54 -5.94
N ASN A 522 14.97 35.16 -6.45
CA ASN A 522 15.08 34.08 -7.42
C ASN A 522 14.64 32.73 -6.82
N PHE A 523 15.04 32.46 -5.57
CA PHE A 523 14.66 31.23 -4.87
C PHE A 523 13.14 31.13 -4.72
N ASN A 524 12.49 32.21 -4.29
CA ASN A 524 11.05 32.27 -4.13
C ASN A 524 10.32 32.15 -5.47
N ASN A 525 10.82 32.82 -6.52
CA ASN A 525 10.27 32.69 -7.88
C ASN A 525 10.35 31.24 -8.39
N LEU A 526 11.42 30.50 -8.05
CA LEU A 526 11.52 29.08 -8.39
C LEU A 526 10.49 28.25 -7.62
N ASN A 527 10.31 28.51 -6.31
CA ASN A 527 9.31 27.85 -5.47
C ASN A 527 7.88 28.06 -6.00
N GLU A 528 7.54 29.26 -6.47
CA GLU A 528 6.22 29.58 -7.05
C GLU A 528 5.86 28.71 -8.26
N LEU A 529 6.86 28.25 -9.03
CA LEU A 529 6.61 27.35 -10.16
C LEU A 529 6.08 25.97 -9.74
N PHE A 530 6.41 25.50 -8.53
CA PHE A 530 5.86 24.25 -7.99
C PHE A 530 4.37 24.38 -7.70
N HIS A 531 3.96 25.49 -7.08
CA HIS A 531 2.55 25.79 -6.81
C HIS A 531 1.76 25.94 -8.12
N LEU A 532 2.30 26.70 -9.07
CA LEU A 532 1.68 26.89 -10.38
C LEU A 532 1.48 25.55 -11.13
N PHE A 533 2.48 24.66 -11.10
CA PHE A 533 2.39 23.34 -11.71
C PHE A 533 1.30 22.49 -11.06
N LYS A 534 1.26 22.43 -9.73
CA LYS A 534 0.30 21.61 -8.98
C LYS A 534 -1.14 22.11 -9.14
N ASP A 535 -1.35 23.42 -9.15
CA ASP A 535 -2.68 24.03 -9.33
C ASP A 535 -3.24 23.76 -10.73
N LYS A 536 -2.38 23.81 -11.75
CA LYS A 536 -2.76 23.51 -13.15
C LYS A 536 -3.06 22.03 -13.35
N TRP A 537 -2.23 21.15 -12.81
CA TRP A 537 -2.34 19.70 -13.03
C TRP A 537 -2.34 18.89 -11.72
N PRO A 538 -3.44 18.95 -10.93
CA PRO A 538 -3.59 18.11 -9.77
C PRO A 538 -3.96 16.67 -10.15
N GLY A 539 -3.32 15.70 -9.49
CA GLY A 539 -3.68 14.28 -9.54
C GLY A 539 -3.66 13.68 -10.95
N LEU A 540 -4.79 13.12 -11.40
CA LEU A 540 -4.89 12.46 -12.71
C LEU A 540 -4.68 13.42 -13.89
N LYS A 541 -4.83 14.74 -13.70
CA LYS A 541 -4.57 15.72 -14.76
C LYS A 541 -3.09 15.75 -15.16
N THR A 542 -2.17 15.43 -14.24
CA THR A 542 -0.74 15.31 -14.56
C THR A 542 -0.48 14.17 -15.54
N MET A 543 -1.22 13.06 -15.42
CA MET A 543 -1.10 11.93 -16.36
C MET A 543 -1.53 12.35 -17.77
N GLY A 544 -2.64 13.08 -17.88
CA GLY A 544 -3.10 13.63 -19.16
C GLY A 544 -2.08 14.56 -19.80
N LEU A 545 -1.43 15.43 -19.02
CA LEU A 545 -0.33 16.27 -19.52
C LEU A 545 0.82 15.43 -20.08
N TYR A 546 1.27 14.40 -19.37
CA TYR A 546 2.38 13.57 -19.84
C TYR A 546 2.02 12.76 -21.08
N GLU A 547 0.78 12.29 -21.20
CA GLU A 547 0.29 11.65 -22.40
C GLU A 547 0.28 12.63 -23.59
N ASP A 548 -0.18 13.86 -23.40
CA ASP A 548 -0.15 14.91 -24.42
C ASP A 548 1.30 15.21 -24.85
N LEU A 549 2.23 15.33 -23.90
CA LEU A 549 3.66 15.56 -24.17
C LEU A 549 4.29 14.39 -24.93
N GLN A 550 4.01 13.16 -24.52
CA GLN A 550 4.52 11.94 -25.17
C GLN A 550 4.01 11.82 -26.61
N ASN A 551 2.74 12.16 -26.83
CA ASN A 551 2.09 12.14 -28.14
C ASN A 551 2.38 13.40 -28.98
N LYS A 552 3.17 14.35 -28.46
CA LYS A 552 3.51 15.62 -29.12
C LYS A 552 2.27 16.43 -29.54
N ILE A 553 1.24 16.40 -28.70
CA ILE A 553 0.00 17.14 -28.92
C ILE A 553 0.25 18.62 -28.60
N ASP A 554 -0.05 19.51 -29.54
CA ASP A 554 0.01 20.95 -29.33
C ASP A 554 -1.33 21.47 -28.79
N ASN A 555 -1.42 21.69 -27.48
CA ASN A 555 -2.62 22.17 -26.81
C ASN A 555 -2.27 23.15 -25.67
N GLU A 556 -3.27 23.70 -25.01
CA GLU A 556 -3.07 24.67 -23.92
C GLU A 556 -2.26 24.09 -22.75
N ASN A 557 -2.43 22.80 -22.44
CA ASN A 557 -1.68 22.13 -21.38
C ASN A 557 -0.19 22.04 -21.73
N THR A 558 0.15 21.54 -22.91
CA THR A 558 1.55 21.39 -23.33
C THR A 558 2.23 22.73 -23.52
N LYS A 559 1.52 23.76 -24.03
CA LYS A 559 2.01 25.15 -24.08
C LYS A 559 2.33 25.71 -22.69
N THR A 560 1.39 25.60 -21.76
CA THR A 560 1.60 26.09 -20.38
C THR A 560 2.77 25.37 -19.72
N PHE A 561 2.95 24.08 -19.98
CA PHE A 561 4.07 23.31 -19.44
C PHE A 561 5.43 23.84 -19.94
N TYR A 562 5.55 24.11 -21.24
CA TYR A 562 6.77 24.70 -21.78
C TYR A 562 7.01 26.15 -21.33
N GLU A 563 5.97 26.93 -21.06
CA GLU A 563 6.10 28.25 -20.43
C GLU A 563 6.71 28.15 -19.02
N ILE A 564 6.29 27.16 -18.22
CA ILE A 564 6.88 26.90 -16.89
C ILE A 564 8.36 26.50 -17.02
N ILE A 565 8.70 25.66 -18.00
CA ILE A 565 10.09 25.28 -18.30
C ILE A 565 10.94 26.51 -18.65
N ASN A 566 10.44 27.39 -19.52
CA ASN A 566 11.18 28.59 -19.91
C ASN A 566 11.41 29.53 -18.72
N LYS A 567 10.38 29.75 -17.89
CA LYS A 567 10.51 30.55 -16.66
C LYS A 567 11.53 29.97 -15.70
N ARG A 568 11.53 28.64 -15.50
CA ARG A 568 12.54 27.95 -14.69
C ARG A 568 13.94 28.26 -15.20
N ASP A 569 14.17 28.16 -16.51
CA ASP A 569 15.50 28.37 -17.11
C ASP A 569 15.97 29.82 -17.00
N GLU A 570 15.06 30.78 -17.13
CA GLU A 570 15.34 32.21 -16.89
C GLU A 570 15.73 32.46 -15.43
N ILE A 571 14.97 31.91 -14.48
CA ILE A 571 15.25 32.04 -13.04
C ILE A 571 16.62 31.42 -12.70
N LEU A 572 16.92 30.21 -13.19
CA LEU A 572 18.21 29.57 -12.98
C LEU A 572 19.37 30.38 -13.54
N THR A 573 19.19 30.99 -14.71
CA THR A 573 20.20 31.88 -15.31
C THR A 573 20.45 33.08 -14.40
N SER A 574 19.40 33.72 -13.89
CA SER A 574 19.47 34.83 -12.92
C SER A 574 20.21 34.43 -11.64
N MET A 575 19.93 33.24 -11.10
CA MET A 575 20.62 32.71 -9.91
C MET A 575 22.14 32.56 -10.13
N ILE A 576 22.53 31.99 -11.28
CA ILE A 576 23.95 31.79 -11.63
C ILE A 576 24.66 33.14 -11.82
N GLU A 577 24.00 34.11 -12.44
CA GLU A 577 24.52 35.47 -12.59
C GLU A 577 24.68 36.17 -11.24
N TYR A 578 23.69 36.04 -10.35
CA TYR A 578 23.74 36.56 -8.99
C TYR A 578 24.98 36.03 -8.24
N ARG A 579 25.21 34.70 -8.26
CA ARG A 579 26.40 34.07 -7.66
C ARG A 579 27.69 34.65 -8.21
N LYS A 580 27.79 34.84 -9.53
CA LYS A 580 28.99 35.41 -10.20
C LYS A 580 29.27 36.85 -9.80
N VAL A 581 28.23 37.66 -9.58
CA VAL A 581 28.39 39.06 -9.17
C VAL A 581 28.81 39.16 -7.71
N ASN A 582 28.22 38.37 -6.82
CA ASN A 582 28.51 38.44 -5.38
C ASN A 582 29.81 37.73 -4.98
N SER A 583 30.20 36.65 -5.68
CA SER A 583 31.52 36.02 -5.47
C SER A 583 32.71 36.91 -5.86
N ARG A 584 32.50 37.96 -6.67
CA ARG A 584 33.53 38.97 -7.00
C ARG A 584 33.60 40.12 -5.99
N ARG A 585 32.68 40.18 -5.03
CA ARG A 585 32.59 41.24 -4.00
C ARG A 585 33.05 40.77 -2.62
N LYS A 586 33.19 39.46 -2.41
CA LYS A 586 33.92 38.84 -1.30
C LYS A 586 35.37 38.62 -1.74
#